data_AF-A0A1G6R0J5-F1
#
_entry.id   AF-A0A1G6R0J5-F1
#
_cell.length_a   1.000
_cell.length_b   1.000
_cell.length_c   1.000
_cell.angle_alpha   90.00
_cell.angle_beta   90.00
_cell.angle_gamma   90.00
#
_symmetry.space_group_name_H-M   'P 1'
#
loop_
_entity.id
_entity.type
_entity.pdbx_description
1 polymer ?
#
loop_
_entity_poly.entity_id
_entity_poly.type
_entity_poly.pdbx_seq_one_letter_code
_entity_poly.pdbx_strand_id
1 'polypeptide(L)'
;MSQTTAAAVPTDRSKALRKAASLLVLRDGPQGMEVLMMRRPQRDDDRSAGAFVFPGGTLDPQDAALHPHCAGLDDAAASARLNVDANGLDYYLCAVREAFEEASLLFAYDARGEVIALDQLDADTRAQLREAVARDGKGLAHACEGLGLRIAVDKLAYCSHWLTPPGLPKRFDTRFFLALAPAGQTAQHDGVEAEEHRWMRPADALDPANNISLVNVTRKMLQSIVHFDRAQACFDHARQLRSVSLIMPRLANGPKGVRPVMPEESPYAEIARIDPDGAGHGRYALEPGVAVKLSDRVWRVTANNGNVMTGPGTNTYFVGGAPDNTWAMIDPGPDDPAHIDAVLAAAPGPVKWILVTHTHLDHSPASNRMREATGAPVWGRVTAVQDRQDQTFAPDHMPAHGDRIVLGPQTTLRVIHTPGHASNHLCYLLEEEKTLFTGDHVMQGSTVVINPPDGDMQAYLASLQALLDEDLEWIAPGHGFLMSRPHDAIRLLIRHRRQREAKVVNALRALAPADLATVLASVYDDVPPRMHPVAQRSLLAHLRKLEADGVAREIDGIWHLA
;
A
#
# COMPACT_ATOMS: atom_id res chain seq x y z
N MET A 1 49.87 -7.11 13.74
CA MET A 1 49.26 -8.08 12.81
C MET A 1 48.23 -8.87 13.59
N SER A 2 46.95 -8.51 13.47
CA SER A 2 45.85 -9.29 14.02
C SER A 2 44.78 -9.34 12.93
N GLN A 3 44.67 -10.51 12.29
CA GLN A 3 43.70 -10.78 11.24
C GLN A 3 42.32 -10.91 11.90
N THR A 4 41.48 -9.89 11.70
CA THR A 4 40.06 -10.01 11.98
C THR A 4 39.45 -10.84 10.87
N THR A 5 39.10 -12.08 11.19
CA THR A 5 38.37 -13.00 10.31
C THR A 5 37.02 -12.37 9.98
N ALA A 6 36.86 -11.92 8.74
CA ALA A 6 35.57 -11.55 8.18
C ALA A 6 34.65 -12.78 8.27
N ALA A 7 33.61 -12.69 9.10
CA ALA A 7 32.55 -13.69 9.11
C ALA A 7 31.91 -13.71 7.72
N ALA A 8 32.04 -14.84 7.03
CA ALA A 8 31.40 -15.06 5.75
C ALA A 8 29.89 -14.88 5.89
N VAL A 9 29.33 -13.95 5.12
CA VAL A 9 27.88 -13.80 4.94
C VAL A 9 27.38 -15.12 4.36
N PRO A 10 26.40 -15.81 4.98
CA PRO A 10 25.83 -17.01 4.38
C PRO A 10 25.09 -16.63 3.09
N THR A 11 25.70 -16.94 1.95
CA THR A 11 25.19 -16.70 0.58
C THR A 11 24.30 -17.82 0.07
N ASP A 12 23.47 -18.43 0.92
CA ASP A 12 22.39 -19.30 0.44
C ASP A 12 21.02 -18.75 0.85
N ARG A 13 20.62 -17.68 0.16
CA ARG A 13 19.31 -17.03 0.30
C ARG A 13 18.30 -17.49 -0.75
N SER A 14 18.57 -18.55 -1.52
CA SER A 14 17.64 -19.06 -2.54
C SER A 14 17.13 -20.46 -2.21
N LYS A 15 16.27 -20.58 -1.19
CA LYS A 15 15.20 -21.57 -1.34
C LYS A 15 14.28 -21.03 -2.44
N ALA A 16 14.27 -21.71 -3.59
CA ALA A 16 13.49 -21.32 -4.76
C ALA A 16 12.07 -20.90 -4.36
N LEU A 17 11.60 -19.80 -4.94
CA LEU A 17 10.22 -19.35 -4.80
C LEU A 17 9.28 -20.47 -5.25
N ARG A 18 8.42 -20.94 -4.35
CA ARG A 18 7.53 -22.07 -4.61
C ARG A 18 6.25 -21.58 -5.26
N LYS A 19 5.92 -22.09 -6.45
CA LYS A 19 4.61 -21.83 -7.08
C LYS A 19 3.56 -22.64 -6.34
N ALA A 20 2.44 -22.01 -5.97
CA ALA A 20 1.40 -22.66 -5.19
C ALA A 20 0.00 -22.26 -5.67
N ALA A 21 -1.00 -23.06 -5.34
CA ALA A 21 -2.40 -22.76 -5.54
C ALA A 21 -3.22 -23.07 -4.28
N SER A 22 -4.28 -22.31 -4.04
CA SER A 22 -5.18 -22.54 -2.92
C SER A 22 -6.64 -22.28 -3.32
N LEU A 23 -7.55 -23.08 -2.78
CA LEU A 23 -8.96 -23.08 -3.16
C LEU A 23 -9.86 -22.74 -1.97
N LEU A 24 -10.59 -21.64 -2.09
CA LEU A 24 -11.68 -21.30 -1.19
C LEU A 24 -12.94 -22.01 -1.68
N VAL A 25 -13.39 -23.01 -0.94
CA VAL A 25 -14.66 -23.69 -1.23
C VAL A 25 -15.79 -23.03 -0.44
N LEU A 26 -16.82 -22.57 -1.15
CA LEU A 26 -17.96 -21.87 -0.58
C LEU A 26 -19.24 -22.69 -0.64
N ARG A 27 -20.11 -22.52 0.35
CA ARG A 27 -21.49 -23.03 0.33
C ARG A 27 -22.45 -22.06 1.03
N ASP A 28 -23.74 -22.22 0.80
CA ASP A 28 -24.74 -21.54 1.61
C ASP A 28 -25.12 -22.43 2.81
N GLY A 29 -24.91 -21.91 4.02
CA GLY A 29 -25.32 -22.52 5.28
C GLY A 29 -26.61 -21.91 5.84
N PRO A 30 -27.11 -22.41 6.99
CA PRO A 30 -28.35 -21.94 7.60
C PRO A 30 -28.36 -20.45 7.96
N GLN A 31 -27.18 -19.86 8.17
CA GLN A 31 -26.99 -18.47 8.61
C GLN A 31 -26.28 -17.59 7.58
N GLY A 32 -26.24 -18.02 6.31
CA GLY A 32 -25.57 -17.32 5.21
C GLY A 32 -24.40 -18.11 4.62
N MET A 33 -23.62 -17.45 3.77
CA MET A 33 -22.44 -18.03 3.13
C MET A 33 -21.40 -18.54 4.14
N GLU A 34 -20.92 -19.76 3.93
CA GLU A 34 -19.84 -20.41 4.65
C GLU A 34 -18.68 -20.72 3.71
N VAL A 35 -17.46 -20.73 4.26
CA VAL A 35 -16.23 -21.17 3.60
C VAL A 35 -15.65 -22.37 4.35
N LEU A 36 -15.10 -23.34 3.61
CA LEU A 36 -14.39 -24.45 4.20
C LEU A 36 -13.02 -23.98 4.70
N MET A 37 -12.80 -24.15 6.00
CA MET A 37 -11.54 -23.84 6.68
C MET A 37 -10.92 -25.14 7.20
N MET A 38 -9.61 -25.28 7.04
CA MET A 38 -8.83 -26.41 7.58
C MET A 38 -7.83 -25.96 8.61
N ARG A 39 -7.72 -26.67 9.73
CA ARG A 39 -6.73 -26.39 10.77
C ARG A 39 -5.45 -27.16 10.49
N ARG A 40 -4.34 -26.43 10.28
CA ARG A 40 -3.04 -27.06 10.07
C ARG A 40 -2.56 -27.77 11.34
N PRO A 41 -1.85 -28.91 11.20
CA PRO A 41 -1.30 -29.63 12.32
C PRO A 41 -0.38 -28.78 13.19
N GLN A 42 -0.30 -29.11 14.47
CA GLN A 42 0.72 -28.53 15.34
C GLN A 42 2.11 -29.07 14.98
N ARG A 43 3.05 -28.18 14.66
CA ARG A 43 4.46 -28.50 14.36
C ARG A 43 5.37 -27.43 14.94
N ASP A 44 6.40 -27.83 15.70
CA ASP A 44 7.28 -26.91 16.44
C ASP A 44 8.09 -25.97 15.52
N ASP A 45 8.26 -26.30 14.24
CA ASP A 45 9.07 -25.56 13.26
C ASP A 45 8.23 -24.72 12.26
N ASP A 46 6.91 -24.65 12.43
CA ASP A 46 6.00 -23.95 11.53
C ASP A 46 5.27 -22.80 12.22
N ARG A 47 5.58 -21.56 11.82
CA ARG A 47 4.95 -20.33 12.36
C ARG A 47 3.44 -20.24 12.13
N SER A 48 2.90 -21.11 11.28
CA SER A 48 1.47 -21.22 10.98
C SER A 48 0.84 -22.53 11.47
N ALA A 49 1.54 -23.28 12.32
CA ALA A 49 1.00 -24.42 13.04
C ALA A 49 -0.27 -24.03 13.82
N GLY A 50 -1.30 -24.88 13.75
CA GLY A 50 -2.59 -24.63 14.38
C GLY A 50 -3.43 -23.49 13.79
N ALA A 51 -2.95 -22.78 12.76
CA ALA A 51 -3.73 -21.76 12.08
C ALA A 51 -4.75 -22.42 11.13
N PHE A 52 -5.91 -21.76 10.99
CA PHE A 52 -6.87 -22.11 9.95
C PHE A 52 -6.44 -21.50 8.61
N VAL A 53 -6.49 -22.31 7.57
CA VAL A 53 -6.17 -21.98 6.17
C VAL A 53 -7.24 -22.57 5.24
N PHE A 54 -7.07 -22.39 3.94
CA PHE A 54 -7.87 -23.06 2.92
C PHE A 54 -7.06 -24.21 2.32
N PRO A 55 -7.72 -25.22 1.70
CA PRO A 55 -7.02 -26.25 0.94
C PRO A 55 -6.05 -25.65 -0.08
N GLY A 56 -4.87 -26.23 -0.21
CA GLY A 56 -3.87 -25.76 -1.17
C GLY A 56 -2.44 -26.11 -0.83
N GLY A 57 -1.64 -26.23 -1.89
CA GLY A 57 -0.25 -26.63 -1.78
C GLY A 57 0.60 -26.15 -2.94
N THR A 58 1.75 -26.79 -3.10
CA THR A 58 2.74 -26.43 -4.12
C THR A 58 2.40 -27.14 -5.43
N LEU A 59 2.64 -26.47 -6.56
CA LEU A 59 2.55 -27.13 -7.86
C LEU A 59 3.49 -28.34 -7.90
N ASP A 60 2.98 -29.45 -8.43
CA ASP A 60 3.68 -30.71 -8.56
C ASP A 60 3.71 -31.13 -10.04
N PRO A 61 4.76 -31.82 -10.54
CA PRO A 61 4.79 -32.33 -11.91
C PRO A 61 3.55 -33.14 -12.33
N GLN A 62 2.82 -33.77 -11.39
CA GLN A 62 1.58 -34.48 -11.69
C GLN A 62 0.45 -33.55 -12.17
N ASP A 63 0.50 -32.26 -11.84
CA ASP A 63 -0.49 -31.28 -12.29
C ASP A 63 -0.46 -31.14 -13.82
N ALA A 64 0.71 -31.23 -14.45
CA ALA A 64 0.85 -31.23 -15.90
C ALA A 64 0.26 -32.49 -16.56
N ALA A 65 0.33 -33.64 -15.88
CA ALA A 65 -0.24 -34.89 -16.38
C ALA A 65 -1.77 -34.87 -16.46
N LEU A 66 -2.43 -33.95 -15.75
CA LEU A 66 -3.88 -33.77 -15.77
C LEU A 66 -4.38 -32.94 -16.98
N HIS A 67 -3.50 -32.30 -17.75
CA HIS A 67 -3.90 -31.46 -18.90
C HIS A 67 -4.83 -32.17 -19.89
N PRO A 68 -4.57 -33.42 -20.34
CA PRO A 68 -5.46 -34.13 -21.27
C PRO A 68 -6.84 -34.44 -20.69
N HIS A 69 -6.95 -34.47 -19.36
CA HIS A 69 -8.17 -34.77 -18.61
C HIS A 69 -8.90 -33.51 -18.13
N CYS A 70 -8.47 -32.33 -18.57
CA CYS A 70 -9.10 -31.07 -18.18
C CYS A 70 -10.33 -30.74 -19.05
N ALA A 71 -11.30 -30.03 -18.49
CA ALA A 71 -12.45 -29.47 -19.20
C ALA A 71 -12.66 -27.99 -18.86
N GLY A 72 -13.06 -27.21 -19.88
CA GLY A 72 -13.55 -25.85 -19.70
C GLY A 72 -12.52 -24.72 -19.90
N LEU A 73 -11.23 -24.99 -19.71
CA LEU A 73 -10.13 -24.06 -20.04
C LEU A 73 -8.92 -24.84 -20.61
N ASP A 74 -8.25 -24.29 -21.62
CA ASP A 74 -6.94 -24.77 -22.07
C ASP A 74 -5.79 -23.98 -21.39
N ASP A 75 -4.55 -24.42 -21.58
CA ASP A 75 -3.39 -23.78 -20.96
C ASP A 75 -3.15 -22.35 -21.46
N ALA A 76 -3.42 -22.07 -22.73
CA ALA A 76 -3.23 -20.73 -23.29
C ALA A 76 -4.19 -19.73 -22.61
N ALA A 77 -5.47 -20.10 -22.46
CA ALA A 77 -6.46 -19.30 -21.77
C ALA A 77 -6.16 -19.18 -20.27
N ALA A 78 -5.71 -20.25 -19.62
CA ALA A 78 -5.30 -20.23 -18.20
C ALA A 78 -4.10 -19.30 -17.98
N SER A 79 -3.07 -19.41 -18.83
CA SER A 79 -1.86 -18.60 -18.77
C SER A 79 -2.16 -17.12 -18.96
N ALA A 80 -2.99 -16.79 -19.97
CA ALA A 80 -3.47 -15.43 -20.18
C ALA A 80 -4.29 -14.90 -18.97
N ARG A 81 -5.15 -15.74 -18.38
CA ARG A 81 -5.96 -15.37 -17.21
C ARG A 81 -5.13 -15.09 -15.96
N LEU A 82 -4.07 -15.87 -15.74
CA LEU A 82 -3.17 -15.73 -14.59
C LEU A 82 -2.02 -14.74 -14.82
N ASN A 83 -1.90 -14.21 -16.05
CA ASN A 83 -0.79 -13.37 -16.50
C ASN A 83 0.58 -14.03 -16.27
N VAL A 84 0.71 -15.26 -16.78
CA VAL A 84 1.96 -16.05 -16.82
C VAL A 84 2.26 -16.47 -18.26
N ASP A 85 3.53 -16.73 -18.57
CA ASP A 85 3.94 -17.01 -19.96
C ASP A 85 3.38 -18.33 -20.51
N ALA A 86 3.33 -19.37 -19.67
CA ALA A 86 2.83 -20.71 -20.00
C ALA A 86 2.52 -21.49 -18.71
N ASN A 87 1.88 -22.65 -18.86
CA ASN A 87 1.56 -23.58 -17.76
C ASN A 87 0.66 -22.96 -16.69
N GLY A 88 -0.21 -22.04 -17.08
CA GLY A 88 -1.24 -21.48 -16.21
C GLY A 88 -2.23 -22.54 -15.74
N LEU A 89 -2.45 -23.60 -16.52
CA LEU A 89 -3.40 -24.66 -16.18
C LEU A 89 -2.93 -25.46 -14.94
N ASP A 90 -1.62 -25.58 -14.72
CA ASP A 90 -1.05 -26.25 -13.56
C ASP A 90 -1.57 -25.68 -12.24
N TYR A 91 -1.82 -24.36 -12.17
CA TYR A 91 -2.36 -23.73 -10.96
C TYR A 91 -3.81 -24.13 -10.69
N TYR A 92 -4.63 -24.26 -11.73
CA TYR A 92 -6.02 -24.72 -11.59
C TYR A 92 -6.07 -26.18 -11.19
N LEU A 93 -5.22 -27.01 -11.80
CA LEU A 93 -5.16 -28.44 -11.55
C LEU A 93 -4.59 -28.74 -10.16
N CYS A 94 -3.55 -28.00 -9.74
CA CYS A 94 -3.05 -28.01 -8.36
C CYS A 94 -4.16 -27.66 -7.37
N ALA A 95 -4.94 -26.59 -7.61
CA ALA A 95 -6.03 -26.21 -6.70
C ALA A 95 -7.09 -27.32 -6.54
N VAL A 96 -7.44 -28.02 -7.63
CA VAL A 96 -8.39 -29.15 -7.57
C VAL A 96 -7.78 -30.37 -6.89
N ARG A 97 -6.53 -30.70 -7.22
CA ARG A 97 -5.80 -31.81 -6.62
C ARG A 97 -5.71 -31.64 -5.11
N GLU A 98 -5.22 -30.50 -4.64
CA GLU A 98 -5.05 -30.20 -3.22
C GLU A 98 -6.40 -30.20 -2.49
N ALA A 99 -7.48 -29.70 -3.12
CA ALA A 99 -8.82 -29.79 -2.55
C ALA A 99 -9.33 -31.24 -2.43
N PHE A 100 -8.91 -32.13 -3.33
CA PHE A 100 -9.26 -33.54 -3.23
C PHE A 100 -8.40 -34.28 -2.20
N GLU A 101 -7.08 -34.04 -2.20
CA GLU A 101 -6.11 -34.61 -1.26
C GLU A 101 -6.43 -34.21 0.19
N GLU A 102 -6.59 -32.92 0.45
CA GLU A 102 -6.74 -32.40 1.80
C GLU A 102 -8.19 -32.39 2.27
N ALA A 103 -9.17 -32.22 1.35
CA ALA A 103 -10.58 -32.02 1.69
C ALA A 103 -11.56 -33.06 1.15
N SER A 104 -11.10 -34.06 0.39
CA SER A 104 -11.97 -35.04 -0.28
C SER A 104 -13.06 -34.39 -1.15
N LEU A 105 -12.76 -33.22 -1.74
CA LEU A 105 -13.65 -32.51 -2.67
C LEU A 105 -13.06 -32.54 -4.07
N LEU A 106 -13.72 -33.25 -5.00
CA LEU A 106 -13.26 -33.40 -6.37
C LEU A 106 -14.16 -32.63 -7.34
N PHE A 107 -13.57 -31.65 -8.03
CA PHE A 107 -14.21 -30.88 -9.08
C PHE A 107 -13.99 -31.57 -10.43
N ALA A 108 -14.86 -32.51 -10.77
CA ALA A 108 -14.77 -33.24 -12.03
C ALA A 108 -16.15 -33.54 -12.63
N TYR A 109 -16.18 -33.70 -13.94
CA TYR A 109 -17.30 -34.20 -14.70
C TYR A 109 -17.16 -35.71 -14.95
N ASP A 110 -18.29 -36.43 -14.95
CA ASP A 110 -18.36 -37.80 -15.45
C ASP A 110 -18.36 -37.85 -16.99
N ALA A 111 -18.41 -39.06 -17.55
CA ALA A 111 -18.48 -39.28 -19.00
C ALA A 111 -19.73 -38.67 -19.67
N ARG A 112 -20.75 -38.28 -18.91
CA ARG A 112 -21.96 -37.60 -19.41
C ARG A 112 -21.83 -36.08 -19.37
N GLY A 113 -20.76 -35.56 -18.77
CA GLY A 113 -20.54 -34.12 -18.58
C GLY A 113 -21.21 -33.56 -17.32
N GLU A 114 -21.71 -34.41 -16.42
CA GLU A 114 -22.34 -34.00 -15.16
C GLU A 114 -21.31 -33.97 -14.03
N VAL A 115 -21.44 -33.02 -13.10
CA VAL A 115 -20.52 -32.94 -11.95
C VAL A 115 -20.70 -34.19 -11.08
N ILE A 116 -19.60 -34.83 -10.71
CA ILE A 116 -19.64 -36.06 -9.92
C ILE A 116 -20.14 -35.81 -8.49
N ALA A 117 -20.91 -36.77 -7.98
CA ALA A 117 -21.34 -36.83 -6.58
C ALA A 117 -20.60 -37.98 -5.87
N LEU A 118 -19.46 -37.67 -5.25
CA LEU A 118 -18.59 -38.67 -4.61
C LEU A 118 -19.32 -39.55 -3.59
N ASP A 119 -20.27 -39.00 -2.84
CA ASP A 119 -21.01 -39.73 -1.80
C ASP A 119 -21.96 -40.80 -2.40
N GLN A 120 -22.26 -40.72 -3.71
CA GLN A 120 -23.14 -41.62 -4.43
C GLN A 120 -22.39 -42.66 -5.26
N LEU A 121 -21.06 -42.57 -5.34
CA LEU A 121 -20.23 -43.53 -6.06
C LEU A 121 -20.17 -44.88 -5.33
N ASP A 122 -20.04 -45.96 -6.09
CA ASP A 122 -19.85 -47.29 -5.54
C ASP A 122 -18.51 -47.40 -4.76
N ALA A 123 -18.37 -48.47 -3.97
CA ALA A 123 -17.23 -48.64 -3.09
C ALA A 123 -15.90 -48.80 -3.86
N ASP A 124 -15.92 -49.44 -5.03
CA ASP A 124 -14.72 -49.72 -5.81
C ASP A 124 -14.20 -48.44 -6.48
N THR A 125 -15.10 -47.65 -7.07
CA THR A 125 -14.78 -46.33 -7.64
C THR A 125 -14.21 -45.40 -6.57
N ARG A 126 -14.81 -45.35 -5.37
CA ARG A 126 -14.27 -44.54 -4.26
C ARG A 126 -12.91 -45.04 -3.77
N ALA A 127 -12.68 -46.35 -3.76
CA ALA A 127 -11.38 -46.91 -3.41
C ALA A 127 -10.29 -46.52 -4.42
N GLN A 128 -10.59 -46.58 -5.73
CA GLN A 128 -9.66 -46.14 -6.77
C GLN A 128 -9.31 -44.65 -6.66
N LEU A 129 -10.30 -43.79 -6.39
CA LEU A 129 -10.08 -42.36 -6.19
C LEU A 129 -9.23 -42.09 -4.94
N ARG A 130 -9.42 -42.82 -3.84
CA ARG A 130 -8.57 -42.71 -2.64
C ARG A 130 -7.15 -43.21 -2.88
N GLU A 131 -6.98 -44.30 -3.63
CA GLU A 131 -5.65 -44.81 -4.02
C GLU A 131 -4.91 -43.75 -4.85
N ALA A 132 -5.61 -43.02 -5.72
CA ALA A 132 -5.01 -42.01 -6.60
C ALA A 132 -4.33 -40.86 -5.85
N VAL A 133 -4.81 -40.52 -4.66
CA VAL A 133 -4.26 -39.46 -3.79
C VAL A 133 -3.42 -39.98 -2.62
N ALA A 134 -3.26 -41.30 -2.52
CA ALA A 134 -2.33 -41.87 -1.55
C ALA A 134 -0.88 -41.51 -1.93
N ARG A 135 0.00 -41.44 -0.93
CA ARG A 135 1.43 -41.06 -1.11
C ARG A 135 2.16 -41.86 -2.20
N ASP A 136 1.86 -43.14 -2.35
CA ASP A 136 2.43 -44.03 -3.37
C ASP A 136 1.40 -44.42 -4.44
N GLY A 137 0.35 -43.61 -4.59
CA GLY A 137 -0.74 -43.79 -5.54
C GLY A 137 -0.32 -43.57 -6.99
N LYS A 138 -1.21 -43.94 -7.92
CA LYS A 138 -0.98 -43.76 -9.36
C LYS A 138 -1.26 -42.33 -9.86
N GLY A 139 -1.68 -41.43 -8.98
CA GLY A 139 -2.02 -40.04 -9.29
C GLY A 139 -3.42 -39.86 -9.87
N LEU A 140 -3.93 -38.62 -9.76
CA LEU A 140 -5.29 -38.28 -10.18
C LEU A 140 -5.50 -38.43 -11.70
N ALA A 141 -4.46 -38.26 -12.52
CA ALA A 141 -4.54 -38.47 -13.97
C ALA A 141 -4.89 -39.91 -14.33
N HIS A 142 -4.29 -40.89 -13.64
CA HIS A 142 -4.60 -42.31 -13.85
C HIS A 142 -6.06 -42.63 -13.49
N ALA A 143 -6.57 -42.07 -12.39
CA ALA A 143 -7.97 -42.21 -12.02
C ALA A 143 -8.91 -41.55 -13.05
N CYS A 144 -8.53 -40.39 -13.58
CA CYS A 144 -9.31 -39.73 -14.63
C CYS A 144 -9.40 -40.57 -15.90
N GLU A 145 -8.29 -41.17 -16.33
CA GLU A 145 -8.26 -42.07 -17.48
C GLU A 145 -9.12 -43.33 -17.23
N GLY A 146 -8.93 -44.01 -16.10
CA GLY A 146 -9.64 -45.26 -15.79
C GLY A 146 -11.15 -45.10 -15.58
N LEU A 147 -11.57 -43.96 -15.05
CA LEU A 147 -12.97 -43.68 -14.71
C LEU A 147 -13.67 -42.77 -15.73
N GLY A 148 -12.97 -42.32 -16.78
CA GLY A 148 -13.49 -41.37 -17.76
C GLY A 148 -13.87 -40.02 -17.18
N LEU A 149 -13.17 -39.59 -16.11
CA LEU A 149 -13.42 -38.31 -15.46
C LEU A 149 -12.68 -37.17 -16.16
N ARG A 150 -13.25 -35.97 -16.09
CA ARG A 150 -12.61 -34.75 -16.57
C ARG A 150 -12.59 -33.67 -15.49
N ILE A 151 -11.43 -33.12 -15.16
CA ILE A 151 -11.28 -32.06 -14.15
C ILE A 151 -11.98 -30.78 -14.62
N ALA A 152 -12.91 -30.28 -13.80
CA ALA A 152 -13.81 -29.19 -14.11
C ALA A 152 -13.21 -27.82 -13.73
N VAL A 153 -12.13 -27.40 -14.39
CA VAL A 153 -11.46 -26.13 -14.05
C VAL A 153 -12.31 -24.89 -14.31
N ASP A 154 -13.35 -25.00 -15.15
CA ASP A 154 -14.34 -23.94 -15.35
C ASP A 154 -15.24 -23.69 -14.13
N LYS A 155 -15.22 -24.59 -13.12
CA LYS A 155 -15.85 -24.39 -11.81
C LYS A 155 -14.97 -23.62 -10.83
N LEU A 156 -13.75 -23.23 -11.22
CA LEU A 156 -12.86 -22.41 -10.42
C LEU A 156 -12.83 -20.97 -10.92
N ALA A 157 -12.91 -20.01 -10.01
CA ALA A 157 -12.78 -18.58 -10.27
C ALA A 157 -11.49 -18.05 -9.66
N TYR A 158 -10.53 -17.64 -10.50
CA TYR A 158 -9.30 -16.98 -10.05
C TYR A 158 -9.63 -15.63 -9.41
N CYS A 159 -9.25 -15.46 -8.14
CA CYS A 159 -9.70 -14.32 -7.32
C CYS A 159 -8.58 -13.49 -6.69
N SER A 160 -7.38 -14.04 -6.49
CA SER A 160 -6.33 -13.35 -5.74
C SER A 160 -4.92 -13.93 -6.00
N HIS A 161 -3.89 -13.08 -5.90
CA HIS A 161 -2.48 -13.43 -6.13
C HIS A 161 -1.63 -12.92 -4.98
N TRP A 162 -0.97 -13.83 -4.25
CA TRP A 162 -0.10 -13.45 -3.15
C TRP A 162 1.32 -13.95 -3.33
N LEU A 163 2.26 -13.09 -2.99
CA LEU A 163 3.67 -13.45 -2.86
C LEU A 163 4.11 -13.25 -1.42
N THR A 164 4.71 -14.30 -0.86
CA THR A 164 5.22 -14.27 0.52
C THR A 164 6.28 -13.15 0.64
N PRO A 165 6.26 -12.37 1.74
CA PRO A 165 7.22 -11.28 1.96
C PRO A 165 8.68 -11.72 1.73
N PRO A 166 9.53 -10.84 1.19
CA PRO A 166 10.96 -11.09 1.14
C PRO A 166 11.55 -11.19 2.56
N GLY A 167 12.75 -11.76 2.68
CA GLY A 167 13.41 -12.02 3.96
C GLY A 167 12.95 -13.27 4.70
N LEU A 168 11.81 -13.87 4.32
CA LEU A 168 11.34 -15.12 4.90
C LEU A 168 12.02 -16.35 4.26
N PRO A 169 12.37 -17.40 5.03
CA PRO A 169 13.11 -18.56 4.53
C PRO A 169 12.30 -19.49 3.63
N LYS A 170 10.96 -19.50 3.77
CA LYS A 170 10.04 -20.23 2.89
C LYS A 170 9.16 -19.17 2.21
N ARG A 171 9.19 -19.12 0.88
CA ARG A 171 8.39 -18.16 0.09
C ARG A 171 7.54 -18.89 -0.93
N PHE A 172 6.28 -18.47 -1.01
CA PHE A 172 5.28 -18.99 -1.92
C PHE A 172 4.76 -17.86 -2.83
N ASP A 173 4.62 -18.18 -4.11
CA ASP A 173 3.91 -17.43 -5.13
C ASP A 173 2.56 -18.13 -5.40
N THR A 174 1.54 -17.73 -4.63
CA THR A 174 0.27 -18.45 -4.52
C THR A 174 -0.82 -17.79 -5.36
N ARG A 175 -1.51 -18.58 -6.18
CA ARG A 175 -2.77 -18.20 -6.84
C ARG A 175 -3.94 -18.73 -6.03
N PHE A 176 -4.91 -17.88 -5.75
CA PHE A 176 -6.12 -18.25 -5.02
C PHE A 176 -7.31 -18.34 -5.98
N PHE A 177 -8.08 -19.40 -5.79
CA PHE A 177 -9.29 -19.69 -6.54
C PHE A 177 -10.48 -19.77 -5.59
N LEU A 178 -11.67 -19.54 -6.12
CA LEU A 178 -12.96 -19.76 -5.46
C LEU A 178 -13.72 -20.85 -6.22
N ALA A 179 -14.41 -21.73 -5.51
CA ALA A 179 -15.35 -22.67 -6.08
C ALA A 179 -16.56 -22.89 -5.15
N LEU A 180 -17.68 -23.29 -5.73
CA LEU A 180 -18.87 -23.71 -4.98
C LEU A 180 -18.73 -25.17 -4.59
N ALA A 181 -19.08 -25.53 -3.35
CA ALA A 181 -19.03 -26.91 -2.89
C ALA A 181 -19.82 -27.81 -3.85
N PRO A 182 -19.19 -28.86 -4.41
CA PRO A 182 -19.86 -29.75 -5.35
C PRO A 182 -20.97 -30.53 -4.63
N ALA A 183 -22.12 -30.65 -5.28
CA ALA A 183 -23.28 -31.35 -4.72
C ALA A 183 -22.98 -32.85 -4.52
N GLY A 184 -23.49 -33.42 -3.43
CA GLY A 184 -23.29 -34.84 -3.13
C GLY A 184 -21.85 -35.22 -2.78
N GLN A 185 -21.10 -34.29 -2.20
CA GLN A 185 -19.77 -34.53 -1.65
C GLN A 185 -19.69 -33.98 -0.22
N THR A 186 -19.08 -34.77 0.68
CA THR A 186 -18.85 -34.37 2.07
C THR A 186 -17.36 -34.14 2.30
N ALA A 187 -16.99 -32.93 2.72
CA ALA A 187 -15.61 -32.59 3.03
C ALA A 187 -15.07 -33.44 4.20
N GLN A 188 -13.90 -34.06 4.01
CA GLN A 188 -13.22 -34.92 4.99
C GLN A 188 -11.73 -34.65 4.95
N HIS A 189 -11.08 -34.57 6.12
CA HIS A 189 -9.64 -34.36 6.21
C HIS A 189 -8.89 -35.68 6.12
N ASP A 190 -7.67 -35.62 5.59
CA ASP A 190 -6.74 -36.74 5.47
C ASP A 190 -6.15 -37.18 6.82
N GLY A 191 -6.19 -36.31 7.83
CA GLY A 191 -5.58 -36.53 9.15
C GLY A 191 -4.05 -36.38 9.16
N VAL A 192 -3.44 -35.95 8.05
CA VAL A 192 -1.99 -35.77 7.91
C VAL A 192 -1.66 -34.29 7.70
N GLU A 193 -2.36 -33.63 6.78
CA GLU A 193 -2.18 -32.22 6.43
C GLU A 193 -3.24 -31.31 7.05
N ALA A 194 -4.39 -31.88 7.47
CA ALA A 194 -5.41 -31.22 8.26
C ALA A 194 -5.80 -32.03 9.51
N GLU A 195 -5.85 -31.37 10.67
CA GLU A 195 -6.37 -31.96 11.92
C GLU A 195 -7.89 -31.79 12.07
N GLU A 196 -8.45 -30.82 11.35
CA GLU A 196 -9.85 -30.44 11.51
C GLU A 196 -10.35 -29.70 10.26
N HIS A 197 -11.59 -29.97 9.87
CA HIS A 197 -12.35 -29.16 8.93
C HIS A 197 -13.52 -28.47 9.60
N ARG A 198 -13.74 -27.22 9.23
CA ARG A 198 -14.86 -26.44 9.71
C ARG A 198 -15.45 -25.59 8.59
N TRP A 199 -16.74 -25.71 8.38
CA TRP A 199 -17.49 -24.72 7.62
C TRP A 199 -17.77 -23.53 8.52
N MET A 200 -17.38 -22.35 8.05
CA MET A 200 -17.45 -21.14 8.87
C MET A 200 -17.97 -19.98 8.05
N ARG A 201 -18.82 -19.13 8.64
CA ARG A 201 -19.07 -17.83 8.03
C ARG A 201 -17.78 -17.01 8.10
N PRO A 202 -17.43 -16.25 7.05
CA PRO A 202 -16.23 -15.41 7.09
C PRO A 202 -16.21 -14.44 8.27
N ALA A 203 -17.38 -13.91 8.66
CA ALA A 203 -17.52 -13.04 9.82
C ALA A 203 -17.13 -13.75 11.12
N ASP A 204 -17.56 -14.99 11.33
CA ASP A 204 -17.22 -15.76 12.53
C ASP A 204 -15.73 -16.10 12.58
N ALA A 205 -15.13 -16.43 11.43
CA ALA A 205 -13.69 -16.68 11.36
C ALA A 205 -12.85 -15.44 11.68
N LEU A 206 -13.38 -14.25 11.39
CA LEU A 206 -12.72 -12.97 11.66
C LEU A 206 -12.96 -12.43 13.07
N ASP A 207 -14.01 -12.90 13.76
CA ASP A 207 -14.37 -12.44 15.10
C ASP A 207 -13.29 -12.86 16.13
N PRO A 208 -12.64 -11.89 16.81
CA PRO A 208 -11.67 -12.18 17.87
C PRO A 208 -12.25 -13.02 19.01
N ALA A 209 -13.56 -12.97 19.27
CA ALA A 209 -14.22 -13.74 20.32
C ALA A 209 -14.18 -15.26 20.07
N ASN A 210 -14.03 -15.69 18.82
CA ASN A 210 -13.95 -17.11 18.46
C ASN A 210 -12.53 -17.69 18.63
N ASN A 211 -11.54 -16.86 18.97
CA ASN A 211 -10.15 -17.26 19.24
C ASN A 211 -9.51 -18.13 18.15
N ILE A 212 -9.75 -17.77 16.89
CA ILE A 212 -9.23 -18.50 15.72
C ILE A 212 -7.91 -17.91 15.27
N SER A 213 -6.88 -18.75 15.24
CA SER A 213 -5.59 -18.38 14.67
C SER A 213 -5.68 -18.37 13.14
N LEU A 214 -5.35 -17.23 12.54
CA LEU A 214 -5.35 -17.02 11.09
C LEU A 214 -4.03 -16.40 10.66
N VAL A 215 -3.44 -16.96 9.61
CA VAL A 215 -2.33 -16.27 8.91
C VAL A 215 -2.85 -15.03 8.17
N ASN A 216 -1.97 -14.06 7.92
CA ASN A 216 -2.35 -12.77 7.35
C ASN A 216 -3.09 -12.89 6.01
N VAL A 217 -2.64 -13.77 5.12
CA VAL A 217 -3.30 -13.99 3.82
C VAL A 217 -4.73 -14.53 4.01
N THR A 218 -4.93 -15.54 4.85
CA THR A 218 -6.26 -16.09 5.15
C THR A 218 -7.18 -15.03 5.73
N ARG A 219 -6.70 -14.23 6.69
CA ARG A 219 -7.47 -13.11 7.26
C ARG A 219 -7.90 -12.11 6.19
N LYS A 220 -7.00 -11.71 5.30
CA LYS A 220 -7.28 -10.75 4.22
C LYS A 220 -8.22 -11.32 3.16
N MET A 221 -8.11 -12.61 2.84
CA MET A 221 -9.04 -13.32 1.96
C MET A 221 -10.44 -13.43 2.57
N LEU A 222 -10.57 -13.69 3.87
CA LEU A 222 -11.87 -13.68 4.54
C LEU A 222 -12.48 -12.27 4.56
N GLN A 223 -11.68 -11.23 4.81
CA GLN A 223 -12.12 -9.83 4.77
C GLN A 223 -12.60 -9.42 3.36
N SER A 224 -12.02 -9.98 2.29
CA SER A 224 -12.46 -9.66 0.94
C SER A 224 -13.80 -10.32 0.56
N ILE A 225 -14.25 -11.36 1.29
CA ILE A 225 -15.51 -12.06 0.99
C ILE A 225 -16.59 -11.89 2.07
N VAL A 226 -16.29 -11.28 3.22
CA VAL A 226 -17.21 -11.20 4.37
C VAL A 226 -18.51 -10.44 4.08
N HIS A 227 -18.53 -9.60 3.06
CA HIS A 227 -19.69 -8.79 2.69
C HIS A 227 -20.68 -9.50 1.76
N PHE A 228 -20.41 -10.75 1.35
CA PHE A 228 -21.32 -11.55 0.54
C PHE A 228 -22.23 -12.41 1.41
N ASP A 229 -23.54 -12.32 1.17
CA ASP A 229 -24.53 -13.15 1.87
C ASP A 229 -24.67 -14.57 1.27
N ARG A 230 -24.36 -14.73 -0.03
CA ARG A 230 -24.53 -15.98 -0.77
C ARG A 230 -23.27 -16.41 -1.52
N ALA A 231 -22.95 -17.70 -1.47
CA ALA A 231 -21.82 -18.32 -2.12
C ALA A 231 -21.79 -18.05 -3.63
N GLN A 232 -22.94 -18.19 -4.30
CA GLN A 232 -23.05 -17.93 -5.75
C GLN A 232 -22.68 -16.48 -6.11
N ALA A 233 -23.12 -15.50 -5.31
CA ALA A 233 -22.84 -14.09 -5.58
C ALA A 233 -21.33 -13.78 -5.44
N CYS A 234 -20.68 -14.38 -4.43
CA CYS A 234 -19.23 -14.26 -4.25
C CYS A 234 -18.46 -14.89 -5.42
N PHE A 235 -18.86 -16.09 -5.84
CA PHE A 235 -18.26 -16.80 -6.98
C PHE A 235 -18.43 -16.02 -8.30
N ASP A 236 -19.63 -15.51 -8.57
CA ASP A 236 -19.92 -14.71 -9.77
C ASP A 236 -19.10 -13.43 -9.81
N HIS A 237 -18.94 -12.75 -8.67
CA HIS A 237 -18.06 -11.60 -8.54
C HIS A 237 -16.61 -11.94 -8.91
N ALA A 238 -16.08 -13.04 -8.38
CA ALA A 238 -14.72 -13.48 -8.67
C ALA A 238 -14.51 -13.81 -10.17
N ARG A 239 -15.50 -14.40 -10.84
CA ARG A 239 -15.45 -14.66 -12.30
C ARG A 239 -15.39 -13.38 -13.14
N GLN A 240 -15.97 -12.29 -12.65
CA GLN A 240 -16.04 -11.01 -13.37
C GLN A 240 -14.78 -10.14 -13.20
N LEU A 241 -13.85 -10.51 -12.31
CA LEU A 241 -12.60 -9.78 -12.11
C LEU A 241 -11.79 -9.76 -13.40
N ARG A 242 -11.59 -8.57 -13.99
CA ARG A 242 -10.80 -8.41 -15.24
C ARG A 242 -9.31 -8.58 -15.02
N SER A 243 -8.82 -8.21 -13.85
CA SER A 243 -7.41 -8.28 -13.46
C SER A 243 -7.30 -8.62 -11.99
N VAL A 244 -6.29 -9.42 -11.63
CA VAL A 244 -5.94 -9.75 -10.25
C VAL A 244 -4.53 -9.24 -10.00
N SER A 245 -4.40 -8.24 -9.12
CA SER A 245 -3.10 -7.65 -8.78
C SER A 245 -2.33 -8.51 -7.79
N LEU A 246 -1.00 -8.56 -7.95
CA LEU A 246 -0.12 -9.17 -6.98
C LEU A 246 -0.16 -8.43 -5.65
N ILE A 247 -0.39 -9.17 -4.57
CA ILE A 247 -0.27 -8.71 -3.19
C ILE A 247 1.00 -9.30 -2.59
N MET A 248 2.02 -8.47 -2.40
CA MET A 248 3.25 -8.87 -1.71
C MET A 248 3.45 -7.98 -0.49
N PRO A 249 3.06 -8.40 0.73
CA PRO A 249 3.34 -7.64 1.93
C PRO A 249 4.85 -7.50 2.17
N ARG A 250 5.25 -6.48 2.93
CA ARG A 250 6.62 -6.31 3.42
C ARG A 250 6.65 -6.51 4.92
N LEU A 251 7.69 -7.13 5.46
CA LEU A 251 7.89 -7.14 6.91
C LEU A 251 8.57 -5.85 7.31
N ALA A 252 8.06 -5.20 8.36
CA ALA A 252 8.65 -4.00 8.90
C ALA A 252 8.57 -3.99 10.42
N ASN A 253 9.54 -3.34 11.05
CA ASN A 253 9.59 -3.15 12.49
C ASN A 253 8.93 -1.82 12.91
N GLY A 254 8.64 -1.68 14.20
CA GLY A 254 8.08 -0.47 14.78
C GLY A 254 7.70 -0.67 16.25
N PRO A 255 6.95 0.26 16.85
CA PRO A 255 6.70 0.29 18.30
C PRO A 255 6.03 -0.95 18.89
N LYS A 256 5.31 -1.73 18.08
CA LYS A 256 4.62 -2.98 18.50
C LYS A 256 5.34 -4.25 18.00
N GLY A 257 6.60 -4.14 17.61
CA GLY A 257 7.37 -5.22 17.02
C GLY A 257 7.06 -5.42 15.54
N VAL A 258 7.63 -6.47 14.94
CA VAL A 258 7.58 -6.75 13.50
C VAL A 258 6.19 -7.20 13.05
N ARG A 259 5.69 -6.62 11.96
CA ARG A 259 4.42 -7.01 11.33
C ARG A 259 4.49 -6.98 9.80
N PRO A 260 3.58 -7.67 9.09
CA PRO A 260 3.36 -7.42 7.68
C PRO A 260 2.76 -6.02 7.47
N VAL A 261 3.24 -5.35 6.41
CA VAL A 261 2.75 -4.09 5.87
C VAL A 261 2.23 -4.37 4.47
N MET A 262 0.97 -4.02 4.25
CA MET A 262 0.25 -4.29 3.01
C MET A 262 0.49 -3.21 1.96
N PRO A 263 0.36 -3.50 0.65
CA PRO A 263 0.58 -2.54 -0.44
C PRO A 263 -0.22 -1.23 -0.33
N GLU A 264 -1.40 -1.26 0.27
CA GLU A 264 -2.26 -0.10 0.49
C GLU A 264 -1.80 0.81 1.65
N GLU A 265 -0.91 0.33 2.52
CA GLU A 265 -0.45 1.09 3.68
C GLU A 265 0.63 2.11 3.30
N SER A 266 0.50 3.32 3.85
CA SER A 266 1.44 4.45 3.68
C SER A 266 2.94 4.09 3.70
N PRO A 267 3.47 3.32 4.66
CA PRO A 267 4.90 2.99 4.70
C PRO A 267 5.37 2.03 3.60
N TYR A 268 4.46 1.36 2.88
CA TYR A 268 4.81 0.25 1.99
C TYR A 268 5.84 0.63 0.91
N ALA A 269 5.62 1.75 0.22
CA ALA A 269 6.48 2.19 -0.87
C ALA A 269 7.91 2.50 -0.38
N GLU A 270 8.03 3.13 0.79
CA GLU A 270 9.32 3.39 1.43
C GLU A 270 10.04 2.11 1.82
N ILE A 271 9.33 1.18 2.48
CA ILE A 271 9.91 -0.13 2.87
C ILE A 271 10.39 -0.87 1.62
N ALA A 272 9.62 -0.87 0.54
CA ALA A 272 10.02 -1.51 -0.72
C ALA A 272 11.29 -0.90 -1.33
N ARG A 273 11.56 0.39 -1.08
CA ARG A 273 12.78 1.09 -1.52
C ARG A 273 13.99 0.79 -0.63
N ILE A 274 13.82 0.88 0.69
CA ILE A 274 14.95 0.79 1.64
C ILE A 274 15.26 -0.65 2.08
N ASP A 275 14.30 -1.57 1.93
CA ASP A 275 14.42 -2.96 2.32
C ASP A 275 13.81 -3.92 1.25
N PRO A 276 14.31 -3.87 0.00
CA PRO A 276 13.76 -4.66 -1.10
C PRO A 276 13.85 -6.17 -0.85
N ASP A 277 14.87 -6.61 -0.11
CA ASP A 277 15.16 -8.02 0.19
C ASP A 277 14.63 -8.50 1.54
N GLY A 278 14.01 -7.62 2.35
CA GLY A 278 13.48 -7.97 3.67
C GLY A 278 14.56 -8.30 4.70
N ALA A 279 15.69 -7.60 4.66
CA ALA A 279 16.79 -7.70 5.61
C ALA A 279 16.47 -7.11 6.99
N GLY A 280 15.33 -6.44 7.16
CA GLY A 280 14.84 -5.92 8.45
C GLY A 280 15.11 -4.44 8.67
N HIS A 281 15.34 -3.67 7.59
CA HIS A 281 15.54 -2.22 7.64
C HIS A 281 14.23 -1.44 7.58
N GLY A 282 13.15 -2.06 7.09
CA GLY A 282 11.85 -1.42 6.95
C GLY A 282 11.22 -1.01 8.29
N ARG A 283 10.63 0.18 8.34
CA ARG A 283 9.79 0.64 9.46
C ARG A 283 8.37 0.95 9.00
N TYR A 284 7.37 0.59 9.81
CA TYR A 284 5.96 0.93 9.53
C TYR A 284 5.47 2.17 10.27
N ALA A 285 6.31 2.79 11.09
CA ALA A 285 6.01 3.99 11.85
C ALA A 285 7.15 5.01 11.67
N LEU A 286 6.77 6.29 11.60
CA LEU A 286 7.72 7.40 11.75
C LEU A 286 7.90 7.65 13.24
N GLU A 287 9.01 7.17 13.78
CA GLU A 287 9.36 7.33 15.19
C GLU A 287 10.19 8.60 15.36
N PRO A 288 9.76 9.54 16.22
CA PRO A 288 10.47 10.79 16.38
C PRO A 288 11.94 10.62 16.78
N GLY A 289 12.81 11.45 16.19
CA GLY A 289 14.26 11.45 16.44
C GLY A 289 15.02 10.25 15.88
N VAL A 290 14.35 9.27 15.27
CA VAL A 290 15.01 8.12 14.65
C VAL A 290 15.41 8.45 13.22
N ALA A 291 16.71 8.41 12.94
CA ALA A 291 17.24 8.57 11.60
C ALA A 291 16.92 7.36 10.71
N VAL A 292 16.40 7.60 9.51
CA VAL A 292 16.14 6.57 8.50
C VAL A 292 16.89 6.91 7.23
N LYS A 293 17.78 6.00 6.79
CA LYS A 293 18.45 6.08 5.49
C LYS A 293 17.49 5.66 4.38
N LEU A 294 17.12 6.59 3.51
CA LEU A 294 16.14 6.41 2.44
C LEU A 294 16.78 6.05 1.09
N SER A 295 18.04 6.47 0.91
CA SER A 295 18.94 6.07 -0.16
C SER A 295 20.38 6.34 0.26
N ASP A 296 21.35 6.13 -0.63
CA ASP A 296 22.72 6.56 -0.38
C ASP A 296 22.86 8.09 -0.25
N ARG A 297 21.93 8.86 -0.83
CA ARG A 297 21.96 10.33 -0.80
C ARG A 297 20.96 10.96 0.16
N VAL A 298 19.99 10.21 0.68
CA VAL A 298 18.88 10.79 1.44
C VAL A 298 18.69 10.12 2.79
N TRP A 299 18.65 10.92 3.85
CA TRP A 299 18.28 10.50 5.20
C TRP A 299 17.13 11.35 5.71
N ARG A 300 16.33 10.82 6.63
CA ARG A 300 15.22 11.53 7.25
C ARG A 300 15.27 11.40 8.77
N VAL A 301 14.92 12.48 9.47
CA VAL A 301 14.62 12.51 10.90
C VAL A 301 13.25 13.18 11.06
N THR A 302 12.32 12.53 11.78
CA THR A 302 10.98 13.08 12.01
C THR A 302 10.88 13.72 13.40
N ALA A 303 10.28 14.90 13.50
CA ALA A 303 10.10 15.63 14.74
C ALA A 303 8.97 15.06 15.62
N ASN A 304 9.04 15.30 16.93
CA ASN A 304 8.01 14.89 17.89
C ASN A 304 6.86 15.92 18.01
N ASN A 305 6.36 16.42 16.87
CA ASN A 305 5.32 17.44 16.81
C ASN A 305 4.04 16.94 16.13
N GLY A 306 3.84 15.61 16.08
CA GLY A 306 2.72 14.97 15.40
C GLY A 306 1.35 15.41 15.94
N ASN A 307 0.48 15.87 15.05
CA ASN A 307 -0.88 16.28 15.32
C ASN A 307 -1.75 16.23 14.04
N VAL A 308 -2.97 16.78 14.07
CA VAL A 308 -3.89 16.77 12.92
C VAL A 308 -3.31 17.47 11.69
N MET A 309 -2.43 18.46 11.87
CA MET A 309 -1.78 19.21 10.80
C MET A 309 -0.51 18.55 10.29
N THR A 310 0.36 18.09 11.21
CA THR A 310 1.69 17.56 10.89
C THR A 310 1.73 16.04 10.73
N GLY A 311 0.58 15.37 10.86
CA GLY A 311 0.48 13.92 10.81
C GLY A 311 1.38 13.25 11.86
N PRO A 312 2.28 12.33 11.49
CA PRO A 312 3.24 11.73 12.41
C PRO A 312 4.34 12.69 12.93
N GLY A 313 4.51 13.85 12.29
CA GLY A 313 5.54 14.85 12.60
C GLY A 313 6.18 15.43 11.34
N THR A 314 6.94 16.53 11.50
CA THR A 314 7.67 17.18 10.40
C THR A 314 8.94 16.41 10.08
N ASN A 315 9.20 16.20 8.80
CA ASN A 315 10.37 15.49 8.30
C ASN A 315 11.49 16.48 7.97
N THR A 316 12.61 16.38 8.69
CA THR A 316 13.88 16.96 8.28
C THR A 316 14.63 15.96 7.41
N TYR A 317 15.15 16.42 6.27
CA TYR A 317 15.92 15.58 5.36
C TYR A 317 17.39 16.01 5.28
N PHE A 318 18.29 15.04 5.17
CA PHE A 318 19.65 15.28 4.72
C PHE A 318 19.80 14.80 3.28
N VAL A 319 20.36 15.63 2.42
CA VAL A 319 20.63 15.33 1.01
C VAL A 319 22.11 15.57 0.72
N GLY A 320 22.83 14.59 0.18
CA GLY A 320 24.27 14.69 0.02
C GLY A 320 24.91 13.35 -0.31
N GLY A 321 26.11 13.13 0.23
CA GLY A 321 26.77 11.82 0.19
C GLY A 321 28.16 11.84 -0.42
N ALA A 322 28.65 10.64 -0.75
CA ALA A 322 29.96 10.44 -1.36
C ALA A 322 30.06 11.13 -2.75
N PRO A 323 31.26 11.54 -3.19
CA PRO A 323 32.56 11.35 -2.52
C PRO A 323 32.89 12.40 -1.45
N ASP A 324 32.28 13.58 -1.49
CA ASP A 324 32.70 14.73 -0.66
C ASP A 324 32.20 14.67 0.80
N ASN A 325 31.23 13.80 1.07
CA ASN A 325 30.58 13.64 2.37
C ASN A 325 30.05 14.95 2.97
N THR A 326 29.55 15.86 2.13
CA THR A 326 28.86 17.07 2.56
C THR A 326 27.36 16.95 2.32
N TRP A 327 26.59 17.64 3.16
CA TRP A 327 25.14 17.45 3.22
C TRP A 327 24.40 18.78 3.26
N ALA A 328 23.28 18.86 2.56
CA ALA A 328 22.25 19.87 2.76
C ALA A 328 21.20 19.32 3.74
N MET A 329 20.73 20.16 4.64
CA MET A 329 19.57 19.90 5.50
C MET A 329 18.37 20.59 4.89
N ILE A 330 17.25 19.89 4.66
CA ILE A 330 15.98 20.46 4.23
C ILE A 330 15.01 20.42 5.41
N ASP A 331 14.42 21.58 5.72
CA ASP A 331 13.47 21.82 6.82
C ASP A 331 14.01 21.38 8.18
N PRO A 332 14.77 22.24 8.89
CA PRO A 332 15.38 21.91 10.18
C PRO A 332 14.35 21.59 11.27
N GLY A 333 13.07 21.91 11.05
CA GLY A 333 11.94 21.51 11.88
C GLY A 333 11.48 22.60 12.85
N PRO A 334 10.57 22.27 13.79
CA PRO A 334 10.19 23.19 14.86
C PRO A 334 11.40 23.48 15.76
N ASP A 335 11.36 24.62 16.48
CA ASP A 335 12.35 24.92 17.52
C ASP A 335 12.09 24.07 18.78
N ASP A 336 12.33 22.78 18.66
CA ASP A 336 12.26 21.79 19.72
C ASP A 336 13.67 21.28 20.04
N PRO A 337 14.17 21.44 21.28
CA PRO A 337 15.52 21.01 21.64
C PRO A 337 15.80 19.53 21.37
N ALA A 338 14.85 18.63 21.64
CA ALA A 338 15.05 17.20 21.44
C ALA A 338 15.14 16.83 19.95
N HIS A 339 14.34 17.46 19.10
CA HIS A 339 14.43 17.33 17.65
C HIS A 339 15.76 17.88 17.12
N ILE A 340 16.17 19.07 17.57
CA ILE A 340 17.44 19.67 17.15
C ILE A 340 18.62 18.76 17.50
N ASP A 341 18.67 18.25 18.73
CA ASP A 341 19.70 17.32 19.18
C ASP A 341 19.70 16.03 18.34
N ALA A 342 18.52 15.48 18.05
CA ALA A 342 18.38 14.29 17.22
C ALA A 342 18.84 14.51 15.78
N VAL A 343 18.47 15.64 15.17
CA VAL A 343 18.89 16.01 13.81
C VAL A 343 20.40 16.19 13.72
N LEU A 344 21.01 16.92 14.67
CA LEU A 344 22.46 17.11 14.71
C LEU A 344 23.20 15.79 14.92
N ALA A 345 22.71 14.91 15.81
CA ALA A 345 23.28 13.59 16.03
C ALA A 345 23.14 12.65 14.81
N ALA A 346 22.09 12.83 14.02
CA ALA A 346 21.79 12.03 12.83
C ALA A 346 22.51 12.51 11.55
N ALA A 347 23.10 13.71 11.56
CA ALA A 347 23.77 14.28 10.40
C ALA A 347 24.86 13.31 9.89
N PRO A 348 24.79 12.80 8.64
CA PRO A 348 25.74 11.78 8.19
C PRO A 348 27.16 12.32 7.93
N GLY A 349 27.29 13.66 7.89
CA GLY A 349 28.55 14.38 7.70
C GLY A 349 28.33 15.90 7.86
N PRO A 350 29.35 16.73 7.57
CA PRO A 350 29.24 18.17 7.67
C PRO A 350 28.08 18.76 6.86
N VAL A 351 27.20 19.49 7.55
CA VAL A 351 26.11 20.24 6.92
C VAL A 351 26.68 21.54 6.36
N LYS A 352 26.43 21.79 5.06
CA LYS A 352 26.95 22.95 4.32
C LYS A 352 25.85 23.86 3.79
N TRP A 353 24.59 23.41 3.84
CA TRP A 353 23.42 24.19 3.47
C TRP A 353 22.27 23.85 4.41
N ILE A 354 21.53 24.86 4.85
CA ILE A 354 20.23 24.70 5.50
C ILE A 354 19.20 25.27 4.53
N LEU A 355 18.33 24.43 4.00
CA LEU A 355 17.32 24.76 3.01
C LEU A 355 15.96 24.70 3.68
N VAL A 356 15.14 25.72 3.49
CA VAL A 356 13.79 25.79 4.06
C VAL A 356 12.78 25.83 2.92
N THR A 357 11.75 24.99 2.99
CA THR A 357 10.67 24.94 2.01
C THR A 357 9.77 26.16 2.16
N HIS A 358 9.36 26.49 3.38
CA HIS A 358 8.54 27.66 3.70
C HIS A 358 8.61 28.01 5.19
N THR A 359 7.99 29.14 5.57
CA THR A 359 8.12 29.74 6.91
C THR A 359 7.07 29.29 7.92
N HIS A 360 6.35 28.18 7.71
CA HIS A 360 5.47 27.69 8.77
C HIS A 360 6.27 27.18 9.98
N LEU A 361 5.64 27.26 11.15
CA LEU A 361 6.27 27.12 12.48
C LEU A 361 6.83 25.72 12.76
N ASP A 362 6.54 24.75 11.93
CA ASP A 362 7.04 23.40 12.05
C ASP A 362 8.18 23.09 11.07
N HIS A 363 8.53 24.01 10.16
CA HIS A 363 9.60 23.83 9.17
C HIS A 363 10.83 24.72 9.45
N SER A 364 10.63 26.02 9.67
CA SER A 364 11.72 27.00 9.68
C SER A 364 12.30 27.41 11.04
N PRO A 365 11.62 27.34 12.20
CA PRO A 365 12.14 27.96 13.44
C PRO A 365 13.49 27.45 13.91
N ALA A 366 13.81 26.18 13.69
CA ALA A 366 15.12 25.64 14.06
C ALA A 366 16.28 26.16 13.19
N SER A 367 16.03 26.87 12.08
CA SER A 367 17.06 27.32 11.13
C SER A 367 18.16 28.14 11.78
N ASN A 368 17.81 29.06 12.68
CA ASN A 368 18.77 29.94 13.34
C ASN A 368 19.73 29.14 14.23
N ARG A 369 19.20 28.19 15.02
CA ARG A 369 19.99 27.33 15.90
C ARG A 369 20.83 26.33 15.10
N MET A 370 20.30 25.80 14.02
CA MET A 370 21.07 24.93 13.11
C MET A 370 22.20 25.69 12.43
N ARG A 371 22.00 26.95 12.04
CA ARG A 371 23.06 27.82 11.50
C ARG A 371 24.16 28.03 12.54
N GLU A 372 23.81 28.33 13.78
CA GLU A 372 24.78 28.49 14.87
C GLU A 372 25.58 27.19 15.12
N ALA A 373 24.91 26.03 15.11
CA ALA A 373 25.54 24.74 15.36
C ALA A 373 26.44 24.26 14.21
N THR A 374 26.11 24.58 12.96
CA THR A 374 26.76 24.02 11.76
C THR A 374 27.65 25.01 11.02
N GLY A 375 27.41 26.32 11.18
CA GLY A 375 27.99 27.37 10.36
C GLY A 375 27.48 27.42 8.92
N ALA A 376 26.47 26.61 8.56
CA ALA A 376 25.91 26.58 7.21
C ALA A 376 24.99 27.79 6.95
N PRO A 377 25.04 28.40 5.75
CA PRO A 377 24.08 29.43 5.36
C PRO A 377 22.66 28.87 5.24
N VAL A 378 21.68 29.69 5.58
CA VAL A 378 20.25 29.40 5.50
C VAL A 378 19.70 29.93 4.19
N TRP A 379 19.04 29.07 3.43
CA TRP A 379 18.44 29.37 2.14
C TRP A 379 16.94 29.13 2.22
N GLY A 380 16.16 30.04 1.64
CA GLY A 380 14.72 29.95 1.63
C GLY A 380 14.11 31.30 1.24
N ARG A 381 12.78 31.34 1.12
CA ARG A 381 12.08 32.59 0.76
C ARG A 381 11.29 33.11 1.94
N VAL A 382 11.11 34.42 2.01
CA VAL A 382 10.25 35.09 2.99
C VAL A 382 8.90 35.47 2.36
N THR A 383 7.90 35.68 3.19
CA THR A 383 6.60 36.25 2.80
C THR A 383 6.36 37.57 3.55
N ALA A 384 5.57 38.46 2.95
CA ALA A 384 5.11 39.68 3.62
C ALA A 384 3.98 39.40 4.63
N VAL A 385 3.33 38.23 4.56
CA VAL A 385 2.26 37.85 5.49
C VAL A 385 2.87 37.31 6.78
N GLN A 386 2.47 37.87 7.92
CA GLN A 386 3.01 37.49 9.22
C GLN A 386 2.20 36.43 9.97
N ASP A 387 0.91 36.27 9.64
CA ASP A 387 0.01 35.35 10.34
C ASP A 387 0.48 33.90 10.17
N ARG A 388 0.72 33.22 11.30
CA ARG A 388 1.16 31.81 11.37
C ARG A 388 2.48 31.50 10.63
N GLN A 389 3.29 32.53 10.39
CA GLN A 389 4.64 32.40 9.85
C GLN A 389 5.68 32.61 10.95
N ASP A 390 6.83 32.00 10.78
CA ASP A 390 8.04 32.24 11.56
C ASP A 390 8.61 33.61 11.20
N GLN A 391 8.40 34.56 12.11
CA GLN A 391 8.89 35.94 11.96
C GLN A 391 10.38 36.07 12.26
N THR A 392 11.02 35.02 12.78
CA THR A 392 12.45 34.99 13.08
C THR A 392 13.29 34.44 11.92
N PHE A 393 12.64 33.94 10.87
CA PHE A 393 13.32 33.39 9.70
C PHE A 393 14.05 34.48 8.92
N ALA A 394 15.38 34.38 8.86
CA ALA A 394 16.25 35.31 8.15
C ALA A 394 17.21 34.52 7.24
N PRO A 395 16.85 34.31 5.96
CA PRO A 395 17.69 33.56 5.04
C PRO A 395 18.89 34.41 4.59
N ASP A 396 20.05 33.76 4.45
CA ASP A 396 21.25 34.31 3.84
C ASP A 396 21.12 34.37 2.30
N HIS A 397 20.27 33.51 1.71
CA HIS A 397 20.01 33.48 0.28
C HIS A 397 18.54 33.17 -0.03
N MET A 398 17.94 33.90 -0.98
CA MET A 398 16.59 33.68 -1.47
C MET A 398 16.62 33.07 -2.88
N PRO A 399 16.57 31.74 -3.03
CA PRO A 399 16.70 31.11 -4.33
C PRO A 399 15.48 31.37 -5.22
N ALA A 400 15.72 31.41 -6.52
CA ALA A 400 14.73 31.51 -7.59
C ALA A 400 14.32 30.13 -8.11
N HIS A 401 13.18 30.08 -8.82
CA HIS A 401 12.79 28.89 -9.57
C HIS A 401 13.87 28.56 -10.62
N GLY A 402 14.30 27.30 -10.66
CA GLY A 402 15.31 26.80 -11.58
C GLY A 402 16.75 26.87 -11.07
N ASP A 403 17.01 27.53 -9.94
CA ASP A 403 18.34 27.56 -9.33
C ASP A 403 18.83 26.14 -9.03
N ARG A 404 20.11 25.87 -9.31
CA ARG A 404 20.74 24.56 -9.09
C ARG A 404 21.78 24.67 -7.98
N ILE A 405 21.54 23.97 -6.88
CA ILE A 405 22.43 23.86 -5.73
C ILE A 405 23.26 22.59 -5.90
N VAL A 406 24.51 22.75 -6.31
CA VAL A 406 25.45 21.64 -6.50
C VAL A 406 26.04 21.26 -5.13
N LEU A 407 25.62 20.10 -4.60
CA LEU A 407 26.06 19.58 -3.31
C LEU A 407 27.34 18.72 -3.43
N GLY A 408 27.59 18.22 -4.63
CA GLY A 408 28.78 17.44 -4.98
C GLY A 408 28.76 17.04 -6.47
N PRO A 409 29.76 16.29 -6.96
CA PRO A 409 29.88 15.92 -8.38
C PRO A 409 28.69 15.16 -8.98
N GLN A 410 27.88 14.51 -8.14
CA GLN A 410 26.76 13.64 -8.54
C GLN A 410 25.52 13.84 -7.64
N THR A 411 25.39 15.04 -7.07
CA THR A 411 24.26 15.39 -6.21
C THR A 411 23.89 16.84 -6.43
N THR A 412 22.75 17.06 -7.05
CA THR A 412 22.24 18.40 -7.39
C THR A 412 20.80 18.55 -6.91
N LEU A 413 20.53 19.62 -6.17
CA LEU A 413 19.18 20.04 -5.84
C LEU A 413 18.76 21.19 -6.77
N ARG A 414 17.71 20.98 -7.58
CA ARG A 414 17.07 22.05 -8.33
C ARG A 414 15.91 22.64 -7.54
N VAL A 415 15.87 23.95 -7.43
CA VAL A 415 14.83 24.69 -6.73
C VAL A 415 13.61 24.86 -7.63
N ILE A 416 12.43 24.56 -7.12
CA ILE A 416 11.16 24.75 -7.82
C ILE A 416 10.26 25.59 -6.92
N HIS A 417 10.03 26.85 -7.30
CA HIS A 417 9.07 27.71 -6.59
C HIS A 417 7.64 27.21 -6.84
N THR A 418 6.94 26.85 -5.75
CA THR A 418 5.62 26.21 -5.77
C THR A 418 4.63 26.94 -4.86
N PRO A 419 4.33 28.22 -5.15
CA PRO A 419 3.42 29.01 -4.32
C PRO A 419 2.02 28.39 -4.26
N GLY A 420 1.29 28.69 -3.19
CA GLY A 420 -0.12 28.36 -3.08
C GLY A 420 -0.50 27.84 -1.70
N HIS A 421 0.25 26.90 -1.13
CA HIS A 421 0.12 26.59 0.31
C HIS A 421 0.59 27.78 1.15
N ALA A 422 1.81 28.23 0.84
CA ALA A 422 2.39 29.49 1.26
C ALA A 422 2.97 30.21 0.04
N SER A 423 3.02 31.54 0.03
CA SER A 423 3.49 32.30 -1.13
C SER A 423 5.00 32.14 -1.37
N ASN A 424 5.74 31.83 -0.31
CA ASN A 424 7.18 31.60 -0.31
C ASN A 424 7.58 30.12 -0.45
N HIS A 425 6.63 29.23 -0.73
CA HIS A 425 6.87 27.78 -0.73
C HIS A 425 7.79 27.32 -1.86
N LEU A 426 8.80 26.51 -1.52
CA LEU A 426 9.76 25.87 -2.41
C LEU A 426 9.66 24.36 -2.31
N CYS A 427 9.76 23.69 -3.46
CA CYS A 427 10.18 22.30 -3.53
C CYS A 427 11.65 22.22 -3.96
N TYR A 428 12.32 21.13 -3.59
CA TYR A 428 13.69 20.84 -4.01
C TYR A 428 13.71 19.50 -4.73
N LEU A 429 14.18 19.45 -5.97
CA LEU A 429 14.30 18.22 -6.74
C LEU A 429 15.75 17.71 -6.68
N LEU A 430 15.95 16.53 -6.12
CA LEU A 430 17.19 15.77 -6.30
C LEU A 430 17.17 15.15 -7.70
N GLU A 431 17.94 15.73 -8.61
CA GLU A 431 17.88 15.40 -10.05
C GLU A 431 18.30 13.94 -10.30
N GLU A 432 19.33 13.46 -9.60
CA GLU A 432 19.91 12.13 -9.82
C GLU A 432 19.01 10.98 -9.32
N GLU A 433 18.13 11.23 -8.34
CA GLU A 433 17.18 10.23 -7.83
C GLU A 433 15.73 10.57 -8.18
N LYS A 434 15.50 11.61 -9.00
CA LYS A 434 14.17 12.11 -9.38
C LYS A 434 13.21 12.21 -8.18
N THR A 435 13.76 12.64 -7.05
CA THR A 435 13.07 12.68 -5.76
C THR A 435 12.78 14.14 -5.42
N LEU A 436 11.49 14.48 -5.35
CA LEU A 436 11.04 15.83 -5.03
C LEU A 436 10.75 15.96 -3.53
N PHE A 437 11.50 16.80 -2.85
CA PHE A 437 11.20 17.26 -1.51
C PHE A 437 10.12 18.34 -1.59
N THR A 438 8.93 18.02 -1.12
CA THR A 438 7.72 18.81 -1.42
C THR A 438 7.26 19.71 -0.30
N GLY A 439 7.90 19.67 0.88
CA GLY A 439 7.40 20.36 2.07
C GLY A 439 5.91 20.06 2.24
N ASP A 440 5.12 21.12 2.31
CA ASP A 440 3.67 21.07 2.44
C ASP A 440 2.92 21.38 1.14
N HIS A 441 3.57 21.19 -0.02
CA HIS A 441 2.86 21.28 -1.30
C HIS A 441 2.10 19.99 -1.61
N VAL A 442 2.71 18.83 -1.34
CA VAL A 442 2.15 17.49 -1.52
C VAL A 442 2.50 16.65 -0.31
N MET A 443 1.50 16.18 0.45
CA MET A 443 1.69 15.34 1.65
C MET A 443 1.05 13.96 1.48
N GLN A 444 1.53 12.99 2.25
CA GLN A 444 0.97 11.64 2.20
C GLN A 444 -0.34 11.56 3.00
N GLY A 445 -1.41 11.09 2.34
CA GLY A 445 -2.66 10.70 3.01
C GLY A 445 -3.62 11.84 3.38
N SER A 446 -3.31 13.10 3.05
CA SER A 446 -4.19 14.25 3.30
C SER A 446 -4.00 15.35 2.26
N THR A 447 -4.91 16.32 2.27
CA THR A 447 -4.76 17.56 1.49
C THR A 447 -4.27 18.68 2.39
N VAL A 448 -3.37 19.51 1.87
CA VAL A 448 -2.84 20.67 2.61
C VAL A 448 -3.90 21.76 2.79
N VAL A 449 -3.74 22.61 3.79
CA VAL A 449 -4.65 23.76 3.94
C VAL A 449 -4.16 24.90 3.07
N ILE A 450 -5.05 25.49 2.28
CA ILE A 450 -4.76 26.73 1.56
C ILE A 450 -5.36 27.86 2.38
N ASN A 451 -4.50 28.72 2.95
CA ASN A 451 -4.88 29.71 3.95
C ASN A 451 -4.63 31.16 3.47
N PRO A 452 -5.62 31.86 2.90
CA PRO A 452 -5.45 33.24 2.45
C PRO A 452 -5.17 34.21 3.61
N PRO A 453 -4.50 35.36 3.39
CA PRO A 453 -4.06 35.87 2.09
C PRO A 453 -2.74 35.29 1.59
N ASP A 454 -1.97 34.57 2.41
CA ASP A 454 -0.69 34.01 1.96
C ASP A 454 -0.87 32.79 1.05
N GLY A 455 -1.78 31.89 1.46
CA GLY A 455 -2.19 30.77 0.65
C GLY A 455 -3.18 31.17 -0.44
N ASP A 456 -2.97 30.66 -1.64
CA ASP A 456 -3.72 30.98 -2.84
C ASP A 456 -4.07 29.71 -3.64
N MET A 457 -5.36 29.51 -3.93
CA MET A 457 -5.85 28.29 -4.59
C MET A 457 -5.49 28.25 -6.08
N GLN A 458 -5.43 29.41 -6.74
CA GLN A 458 -5.09 29.50 -8.15
C GLN A 458 -3.61 29.17 -8.36
N ALA A 459 -2.74 29.78 -7.55
CA ALA A 459 -1.30 29.49 -7.50
C ALA A 459 -1.05 28.02 -7.15
N TYR A 460 -1.74 27.49 -6.14
CA TYR A 460 -1.59 26.08 -5.74
C TYR A 460 -1.91 25.12 -6.89
N LEU A 461 -3.03 25.32 -7.59
CA LEU A 461 -3.41 24.49 -8.73
C LEU A 461 -2.44 24.65 -9.92
N ALA A 462 -1.94 25.87 -10.17
CA ALA A 462 -0.95 26.12 -11.20
C ALA A 462 0.38 25.42 -10.90
N SER A 463 0.86 25.48 -9.64
CA SER A 463 2.06 24.77 -9.20
C SER A 463 1.91 23.25 -9.27
N LEU A 464 0.79 22.69 -8.83
CA LEU A 464 0.51 21.26 -9.02
C LEU A 464 0.50 20.86 -10.49
N GLN A 465 -0.05 21.70 -11.36
CA GLN A 465 -0.07 21.42 -12.81
C GLN A 465 1.33 21.46 -13.41
N ALA A 466 2.17 22.42 -13.03
CA ALA A 466 3.57 22.50 -13.47
C ALA A 466 4.40 21.31 -12.98
N LEU A 467 4.16 20.81 -11.77
CA LEU A 467 4.84 19.62 -11.23
C LEU A 467 4.52 18.33 -12.01
N LEU A 468 3.47 18.29 -12.83
CA LEU A 468 3.19 17.15 -13.71
C LEU A 468 4.10 17.09 -14.94
N ASP A 469 4.82 18.17 -15.24
CA ASP A 469 5.79 18.22 -16.34
C ASP A 469 7.20 17.79 -15.89
N GLU A 470 7.40 17.58 -14.59
CA GLU A 470 8.67 17.14 -14.01
C GLU A 470 8.82 15.61 -14.08
N ASP A 471 10.01 15.12 -14.45
CA ASP A 471 10.33 13.69 -14.47
C ASP A 471 10.61 13.19 -13.04
N LEU A 472 9.53 12.83 -12.33
CA LEU A 472 9.55 12.42 -10.93
C LEU A 472 9.34 10.91 -10.76
N GLU A 473 10.16 10.29 -9.93
CA GLU A 473 9.97 8.91 -9.45
C GLU A 473 9.48 8.86 -7.99
N TRP A 474 9.86 9.85 -7.17
CA TRP A 474 9.55 9.86 -5.74
C TRP A 474 9.14 11.24 -5.23
N ILE A 475 8.27 11.24 -4.22
CA ILE A 475 8.00 12.41 -3.37
C ILE A 475 8.49 12.11 -1.96
N ALA A 476 9.26 13.06 -1.42
CA ALA A 476 9.63 13.15 -0.01
C ALA A 476 8.85 14.31 0.62
N PRO A 477 7.72 14.03 1.32
CA PRO A 477 6.85 15.08 1.85
C PRO A 477 7.37 15.65 3.17
N GLY A 478 6.96 16.88 3.50
CA GLY A 478 7.16 17.47 4.84
C GLY A 478 6.54 16.61 5.94
N HIS A 479 5.47 15.88 5.62
CA HIS A 479 4.79 14.96 6.53
C HIS A 479 4.46 13.63 5.86
N GLY A 480 4.83 12.53 6.53
CA GLY A 480 4.56 11.15 6.08
C GLY A 480 5.75 10.43 5.44
N PHE A 481 5.49 9.25 4.88
CA PHE A 481 6.50 8.41 4.24
C PHE A 481 6.79 8.83 2.80
N LEU A 482 7.85 8.29 2.20
CA LEU A 482 8.09 8.42 0.77
C LEU A 482 6.92 7.89 -0.07
N MET A 483 6.66 8.55 -1.20
CA MET A 483 5.59 8.19 -2.13
C MET A 483 6.18 7.84 -3.50
N SER A 484 5.86 6.67 -4.05
CA SER A 484 6.42 6.13 -5.31
C SER A 484 5.62 6.43 -6.57
N ARG A 485 4.48 7.12 -6.45
CA ARG A 485 3.59 7.46 -7.58
C ARG A 485 3.32 8.98 -7.60
N PRO A 486 4.36 9.81 -7.81
CA PRO A 486 4.29 11.27 -7.74
C PRO A 486 3.14 11.84 -8.58
N HIS A 487 3.11 11.50 -9.86
CA HIS A 487 2.13 12.02 -10.81
C HIS A 487 0.69 11.63 -10.46
N ASP A 488 0.47 10.44 -9.93
CA ASP A 488 -0.88 10.02 -9.52
C ASP A 488 -1.33 10.74 -8.26
N ALA A 489 -0.43 10.96 -7.31
CA ALA A 489 -0.71 11.76 -6.11
C ALA A 489 -1.07 13.21 -6.48
N ILE A 490 -0.30 13.83 -7.37
CA ILE A 490 -0.56 15.20 -7.86
C ILE A 490 -1.90 15.28 -8.60
N ARG A 491 -2.18 14.34 -9.53
CA ARG A 491 -3.47 14.30 -10.25
C ARG A 491 -4.65 14.10 -9.30
N LEU A 492 -4.48 13.28 -8.26
CA LEU A 492 -5.52 13.05 -7.25
C LEU A 492 -5.83 14.36 -6.49
N LEU A 493 -4.80 15.12 -6.10
CA LEU A 493 -4.97 16.42 -5.45
C LEU A 493 -5.69 17.43 -6.36
N ILE A 494 -5.26 17.56 -7.62
CA ILE A 494 -5.91 18.44 -8.60
C ILE A 494 -7.39 18.06 -8.76
N ARG A 495 -7.69 16.77 -8.93
CA ARG A 495 -9.07 16.27 -9.04
C ARG A 495 -9.88 16.62 -7.79
N HIS A 496 -9.33 16.38 -6.61
CA HIS A 496 -10.02 16.67 -5.34
C HIS A 496 -10.36 18.17 -5.22
N ARG A 497 -9.43 19.06 -5.55
CA ARG A 497 -9.66 20.52 -5.52
C ARG A 497 -10.72 20.96 -6.53
N ARG A 498 -10.68 20.44 -7.75
CA ARG A 498 -11.69 20.74 -8.78
C ARG A 498 -13.07 20.22 -8.38
N GLN A 499 -13.16 19.05 -7.76
CA GLN A 499 -14.42 18.54 -7.21
C GLN A 499 -14.97 19.44 -6.11
N ARG A 500 -14.11 19.92 -5.20
CA ARG A 500 -14.52 20.86 -4.15
C ARG A 500 -14.97 22.20 -4.73
N GLU A 501 -14.24 22.76 -5.70
CA GLU A 501 -14.63 23.98 -6.40
C GLU A 501 -16.01 23.85 -7.09
N ALA A 502 -16.27 22.73 -7.77
CA ALA A 502 -17.57 22.46 -8.36
C ALA A 502 -18.70 22.42 -7.30
N LYS A 503 -18.41 21.88 -6.11
CA LYS A 503 -19.35 21.89 -4.97
C LYS A 503 -19.60 23.30 -4.46
N VAL A 504 -18.57 24.16 -4.39
CA VAL A 504 -18.71 25.59 -4.03
C VAL A 504 -19.62 26.33 -5.03
N VAL A 505 -19.38 26.16 -6.33
CA VAL A 505 -20.22 26.78 -7.37
C VAL A 505 -21.67 26.31 -7.28
N ASN A 506 -21.91 25.02 -7.05
CA ASN A 506 -23.27 24.51 -6.88
C ASN A 506 -23.95 25.04 -5.61
N ALA A 507 -23.21 25.18 -4.50
CA ALA A 507 -23.73 25.80 -3.28
C ALA A 507 -24.10 27.28 -3.52
N LEU A 508 -23.25 28.05 -4.21
CA LEU A 508 -23.58 29.44 -4.58
C LEU A 508 -24.81 29.52 -5.50
N ARG A 509 -24.96 28.63 -6.49
CA ARG A 509 -26.17 28.60 -7.33
C ARG A 509 -27.45 28.38 -6.53
N ALA A 510 -27.38 27.58 -5.47
CA ALA A 510 -28.54 27.25 -4.65
C ALA A 510 -28.82 28.27 -3.54
N LEU A 511 -27.78 28.89 -2.99
CA LEU A 511 -27.85 29.65 -1.74
C LEU A 511 -27.53 31.13 -1.90
N ALA A 512 -26.84 31.55 -2.98
CA ALA A 512 -26.44 32.94 -3.14
C ALA A 512 -27.66 33.86 -3.33
N PRO A 513 -27.64 35.08 -2.75
CA PRO A 513 -26.58 35.65 -1.91
C PRO A 513 -26.44 34.97 -0.55
N ALA A 514 -25.23 34.55 -0.18
CA ALA A 514 -24.96 33.80 1.05
C ALA A 514 -23.67 34.24 1.72
N ASP A 515 -23.65 34.22 3.06
CA ASP A 515 -22.43 34.42 3.83
C ASP A 515 -21.52 33.18 3.79
N LEU A 516 -20.28 33.35 4.26
CA LEU A 516 -19.28 32.28 4.27
C LEU A 516 -19.71 31.06 5.10
N ALA A 517 -20.42 31.27 6.21
CA ALA A 517 -20.87 30.21 7.10
C ALA A 517 -21.95 29.33 6.44
N THR A 518 -22.87 29.95 5.71
CA THR A 518 -23.93 29.27 4.95
C THR A 518 -23.34 28.41 3.84
N VAL A 519 -22.38 28.95 3.08
CA VAL A 519 -21.70 28.19 2.02
C VAL A 519 -20.87 27.05 2.64
N LEU A 520 -20.19 27.28 3.77
CA LEU A 520 -19.41 26.26 4.48
C LEU A 520 -20.24 25.04 4.86
N ALA A 521 -21.40 25.26 5.47
CA ALA A 521 -22.28 24.18 5.91
C ALA A 521 -22.74 23.27 4.75
N SER A 522 -22.95 23.84 3.56
CA SER A 522 -23.33 23.07 2.37
C SER A 522 -22.12 22.40 1.70
N VAL A 523 -20.99 23.10 1.57
CA VAL A 523 -19.82 22.58 0.85
C VAL A 523 -19.08 21.54 1.67
N TYR A 524 -19.09 21.61 3.00
CA TYR A 524 -18.32 20.75 3.90
C TYR A 524 -19.22 19.89 4.81
N ASP A 525 -20.41 19.50 4.32
CA ASP A 525 -21.32 18.55 4.98
C ASP A 525 -20.69 17.16 5.22
N ASP A 526 -19.63 16.82 4.49
CA ASP A 526 -18.82 15.61 4.58
C ASP A 526 -17.66 15.72 5.57
N VAL A 527 -17.48 16.89 6.21
CA VAL A 527 -16.37 17.16 7.13
C VAL A 527 -16.89 17.36 8.57
N PRO A 528 -16.30 16.69 9.57
CA PRO A 528 -16.71 16.84 10.97
C PRO A 528 -16.68 18.31 11.43
N PRO A 529 -17.67 18.79 12.22
CA PRO A 529 -17.76 20.19 12.65
C PRO A 529 -16.51 20.76 13.32
N ARG A 530 -15.77 19.92 14.06
CA ARG A 530 -14.49 20.32 14.69
C ARG A 530 -13.42 20.79 13.70
N MET A 531 -13.51 20.38 12.44
CA MET A 531 -12.58 20.76 11.36
C MET A 531 -13.07 21.95 10.53
N HIS A 532 -14.29 22.44 10.78
CA HIS A 532 -14.88 23.55 10.03
C HIS A 532 -14.05 24.84 10.08
N PRO A 533 -13.42 25.25 11.19
CA PRO A 533 -12.56 26.44 11.20
C PRO A 533 -11.40 26.36 10.21
N VAL A 534 -10.83 25.17 10.00
CA VAL A 534 -9.75 24.93 9.03
C VAL A 534 -10.31 24.83 7.61
N ALA A 535 -11.43 24.11 7.44
CA ALA A 535 -12.12 24.00 6.15
C ALA A 535 -12.55 25.36 5.60
N GLN A 536 -13.03 26.27 6.46
CA GLN A 536 -13.43 27.63 6.12
C GLN A 536 -12.29 28.42 5.45
N ARG A 537 -11.03 28.17 5.83
CA ARG A 537 -9.87 28.83 5.19
C ARG A 537 -9.69 28.37 3.75
N SER A 538 -9.80 27.07 3.51
CA SER A 538 -9.75 26.51 2.15
C SER A 538 -10.98 26.90 1.31
N LEU A 539 -12.17 27.01 1.93
CA LEU A 539 -13.36 27.55 1.26
C LEU A 539 -13.14 28.98 0.78
N LEU A 540 -12.61 29.84 1.67
CA LEU A 540 -12.28 31.22 1.32
C LEU A 540 -11.27 31.28 0.16
N ALA A 541 -10.28 30.39 0.14
CA ALA A 541 -9.33 30.29 -0.98
C ALA A 541 -10.01 29.94 -2.31
N HIS A 542 -10.96 29.00 -2.29
CA HIS A 542 -11.78 28.69 -3.48
C HIS A 542 -12.62 29.88 -3.92
N LEU A 543 -13.29 30.56 -3.00
CA LEU A 543 -14.14 31.72 -3.31
C LEU A 543 -13.34 32.88 -3.90
N ARG A 544 -12.14 33.17 -3.35
CA ARG A 544 -11.23 34.17 -3.92
C ARG A 544 -10.74 33.82 -5.32
N LYS A 545 -10.43 32.54 -5.56
CA LYS A 545 -10.12 32.08 -6.93
C LYS A 545 -11.31 32.28 -7.87
N LEU A 546 -12.53 31.91 -7.45
CA LEU A 546 -13.74 32.10 -8.26
C LEU A 546 -14.03 33.57 -8.54
N GLU A 547 -13.71 34.47 -7.61
CA GLU A 547 -13.77 35.91 -7.81
C GLU A 547 -12.75 36.39 -8.83
N ALA A 548 -11.49 35.95 -8.73
CA ALA A 548 -10.46 36.25 -9.73
C ALA A 548 -10.81 35.71 -11.12
N ASP A 549 -11.48 34.56 -11.20
CA ASP A 549 -11.96 33.96 -12.44
C ASP A 549 -13.25 34.63 -12.98
N GLY A 550 -13.83 35.61 -12.26
CA GLY A 550 -15.06 36.31 -12.63
C GLY A 550 -16.34 35.47 -12.52
N VAL A 551 -16.32 34.41 -11.71
CA VAL A 551 -17.45 33.47 -11.49
C VAL A 551 -18.26 33.84 -10.24
N ALA A 552 -17.62 34.44 -9.24
CA ALA A 552 -18.27 34.91 -8.02
C ALA A 552 -17.85 36.34 -7.70
N ARG A 553 -18.54 37.00 -6.79
CA ARG A 553 -18.14 38.30 -6.25
C ARG A 553 -18.53 38.42 -4.78
N GLU A 554 -17.71 39.08 -3.99
CA GLU A 554 -17.99 39.39 -2.59
C GLU A 554 -18.45 40.85 -2.44
N ILE A 555 -19.56 41.05 -1.71
CA ILE A 555 -20.11 42.38 -1.38
C ILE A 555 -20.49 42.36 0.10
N ASP A 556 -19.82 43.16 0.93
CA ASP A 556 -20.12 43.35 2.35
C ASP A 556 -20.26 42.03 3.16
N GLY A 557 -19.38 41.06 2.93
CA GLY A 557 -19.36 39.75 3.58
C GLY A 557 -20.20 38.67 2.89
N ILE A 558 -20.91 39.04 1.81
CA ILE A 558 -21.89 38.18 1.14
C ILE A 558 -21.39 37.81 -0.26
N TRP A 559 -21.41 36.51 -0.54
CA TRP A 559 -20.98 35.95 -1.82
C TRP A 559 -22.14 35.83 -2.79
N HIS A 560 -21.93 36.33 -4.00
CA HIS A 560 -22.85 36.25 -5.13
C HIS A 560 -22.23 35.43 -6.27
N LEU A 561 -23.08 34.79 -7.06
CA LEU A 561 -22.68 34.34 -8.40
C LEU A 561 -22.60 35.58 -9.32
N ALA A 562 -21.55 35.66 -10.13
CA ALA A 562 -21.31 36.78 -11.05
C ALA A 562 -22.27 36.80 -12.25
#